data_AF-A0A4R3KDI9-F1
#
_entry.id   AF-A0A4R3KDI9-F1
#
_cell.length_a   1.000
_cell.length_b   1.000
_cell.length_c   1.000
_cell.angle_alpha   90.00
_cell.angle_beta   90.00
_cell.angle_gamma   90.00
#
_symmetry.space_group_name_H-M   'P 1'
#
loop_
_entity.id
_entity.type
_entity.pdbx_description
1 polymer ?
#
loop_
_entity_poly.entity_id
_entity_poly.type
_entity_poly.pdbx_seq_one_letter_code
_entity_poly.pdbx_strand_id
1 'polypeptide(L)'
;MSSVELFSKGGPVMYVLLLCSLCVAAIAIDRFIFYRRAQKGISPFLESLPEITKKPLDNAVETCEKETNAAGFIATTGLKAAEESTDVKLALDTAYASAAMQLRARLNYLSMIVTLSPLLGLLGTISGMIQSFSIFSLQAGQPLAITGGIGEALIATATGLCVAIFALLVHTYFAQQLDKILNDLDRAASIVLSSVYKGNEGQADAT
;
A
#
# COMPACT_ATOMS: atom_id res chain seq x y z
N MET A 1 8.21 -31.55 15.63
CA MET A 1 6.81 -31.07 15.74
C MET A 1 6.46 -30.46 14.40
N SER A 2 5.45 -31.02 13.72
CA SER A 2 4.99 -30.50 12.42
C SER A 2 4.30 -29.15 12.62
N SER A 3 4.42 -28.20 11.70
CA SER A 3 3.72 -26.90 11.75
C SER A 3 2.20 -27.04 11.94
N VAL A 4 1.65 -28.18 11.48
CA VAL A 4 0.24 -28.56 11.64
C VAL A 4 -0.11 -28.90 13.09
N GLU A 5 0.80 -29.52 13.85
CA GLU A 5 0.61 -29.80 15.28
C GLU A 5 0.64 -28.51 16.11
N LEU A 6 1.50 -27.55 15.75
CA LEU A 6 1.54 -26.23 16.38
C LEU A 6 0.22 -25.46 16.20
N PHE A 7 -0.35 -25.56 15.00
CA PHE A 7 -1.61 -24.93 14.65
C PHE A 7 -2.80 -25.52 15.40
N SER A 8 -2.86 -26.86 15.52
CA SER A 8 -3.90 -27.53 16.31
C SER A 8 -3.86 -27.20 17.80
N LYS A 9 -2.70 -26.77 18.31
CA LYS A 9 -2.45 -26.46 19.72
C LYS A 9 -2.60 -24.99 20.08
N GLY A 10 -2.76 -24.07 19.13
CA GLY A 10 -2.79 -22.62 19.40
C GLY A 10 -4.20 -22.02 19.55
N GLY A 11 -5.25 -22.85 19.50
CA GLY A 11 -6.61 -22.42 19.77
C GLY A 11 -7.30 -21.65 18.64
N PRO A 12 -8.52 -21.11 18.88
CA PRO A 12 -9.34 -20.44 17.87
C PRO A 12 -8.68 -19.17 17.31
N VAL A 13 -7.81 -18.51 18.08
CA VAL A 13 -7.09 -17.30 17.67
C VAL A 13 -6.15 -17.57 16.48
N MET A 14 -5.63 -18.80 16.35
CA MET A 14 -4.76 -19.17 15.23
C MET A 14 -5.46 -19.07 13.87
N TYR A 15 -6.77 -19.36 13.79
CA TYR A 15 -7.52 -19.23 12.54
C TYR A 15 -7.65 -17.77 12.10
N VAL A 16 -7.82 -16.85 13.06
CA VAL A 16 -7.88 -15.41 12.78
C VAL A 16 -6.51 -14.90 12.34
N LEU A 17 -5.44 -15.32 13.01
CA LEU A 17 -4.06 -14.96 12.62
C LEU A 17 -3.69 -15.52 11.25
N LEU A 18 -4.13 -16.73 10.91
CA LEU A 18 -3.96 -17.31 9.57
C LEU A 18 -4.67 -16.44 8.51
N LEU A 19 -5.90 -16.02 8.77
CA LEU A 19 -6.62 -15.12 7.88
C LEU A 19 -5.87 -13.79 7.70
N CYS A 20 -5.38 -13.19 8.79
CA CYS A 20 -4.54 -11.99 8.73
C CYS A 20 -3.30 -12.20 7.85
N SER A 21 -2.61 -13.33 8.00
CA SER A 21 -1.43 -13.67 7.19
C SER A 21 -1.77 -13.82 5.70
N LEU A 22 -2.87 -14.49 5.37
CA LEU A 22 -3.35 -14.61 3.98
C LEU A 22 -3.74 -13.26 3.39
N CYS A 23 -4.41 -12.40 4.17
CA CYS A 23 -4.73 -11.04 3.76
C CYS A 23 -3.47 -10.21 3.46
N VAL A 24 -2.43 -10.31 4.30
CA VAL A 24 -1.14 -9.65 4.05
C VAL A 24 -0.53 -10.13 2.73
N ALA A 25 -0.49 -11.45 2.51
CA ALA A 25 0.04 -12.00 1.27
C ALA A 25 -0.75 -11.56 0.03
N ALA A 26 -2.08 -11.57 0.11
CA ALA A 26 -2.96 -11.14 -0.98
C ALA A 26 -2.76 -9.65 -1.32
N ILE A 27 -2.72 -8.78 -0.30
CA ILE A 27 -2.43 -7.34 -0.49
C ILE A 27 -1.03 -7.15 -1.07
N ALA A 28 -0.05 -7.93 -0.61
CA ALA A 28 1.33 -7.82 -1.09
C ALA A 28 1.43 -8.10 -2.59
N ILE A 29 0.78 -9.17 -3.07
CA ILE A 29 0.79 -9.55 -4.49
C ILE A 29 0.08 -8.48 -5.33
N ASP A 30 -1.11 -8.03 -4.91
CA ASP A 30 -1.85 -6.97 -5.59
C ASP A 30 -1.04 -5.68 -5.72
N ARG A 31 -0.47 -5.20 -4.60
CA ARG A 31 0.32 -3.96 -4.58
C ARG A 31 1.61 -4.11 -5.37
N PHE A 32 2.26 -5.27 -5.34
CA PHE A 32 3.46 -5.52 -6.14
C PHE A 32 3.19 -5.36 -7.63
N ILE A 33 2.11 -5.97 -8.13
CA ILE A 33 1.73 -5.86 -9.55
C ILE A 33 1.32 -4.42 -9.88
N PHE A 34 0.50 -3.80 -9.04
CA PHE A 34 0.00 -2.44 -9.25
C PHE A 34 1.12 -1.39 -9.30
N TYR A 35 2.03 -1.37 -8.33
CA TYR A 35 3.13 -0.41 -8.28
C TYR A 35 4.16 -0.65 -9.37
N ARG A 36 4.46 -1.92 -9.67
CA ARG A 36 5.35 -2.27 -10.76
C ARG A 36 4.80 -1.78 -12.10
N ARG A 37 3.48 -1.81 -12.30
CA ARG A 37 2.83 -1.23 -13.49
C ARG A 37 2.91 0.30 -13.47
N ALA A 38 2.59 0.93 -12.33
CA ALA A 38 2.61 2.39 -12.17
C ALA A 38 3.97 3.02 -12.44
N GLN A 39 5.07 2.32 -12.12
CA GLN A 39 6.45 2.81 -12.32
C GLN A 39 7.10 2.38 -13.63
N LYS A 40 6.47 1.48 -14.38
CA LYS A 40 7.07 0.93 -15.59
C LYS A 40 7.33 2.07 -16.58
N GLY A 41 8.60 2.34 -16.90
CA GLY A 41 8.95 3.38 -17.87
C GLY A 41 8.81 4.82 -17.35
N ILE A 42 8.56 5.03 -16.05
CA ILE A 42 8.33 6.38 -15.51
C ILE A 42 9.57 7.29 -15.63
N SER A 43 10.77 6.76 -15.37
CA SER A 43 12.03 7.52 -15.49
C SER A 43 12.31 8.01 -16.92
N PRO A 44 12.36 7.15 -17.96
CA PRO A 44 12.58 7.62 -19.31
C PRO A 44 11.44 8.52 -19.80
N PHE A 45 10.20 8.28 -19.36
CA PHE A 45 9.08 9.15 -19.68
C PHE A 45 9.28 10.56 -19.10
N LEU A 46 9.61 10.68 -17.81
CA LEU A 46 9.88 11.97 -17.16
C LEU A 46 11.05 12.74 -17.81
N GLU A 47 12.06 12.03 -18.31
CA GLU A 47 13.16 12.63 -19.06
C GLU A 47 12.72 13.15 -20.43
N SER A 48 11.83 12.44 -21.12
CA SER A 48 11.28 12.84 -22.42
C SER A 48 10.16 13.88 -22.32
N LEU A 49 9.51 14.00 -21.16
CA LEU A 49 8.33 14.84 -20.96
C LEU A 49 8.56 16.32 -21.32
N PRO A 50 9.68 16.97 -20.95
CA PRO A 50 9.97 18.36 -21.34
C PRO A 50 10.12 18.56 -22.85
N GLU A 51 10.47 17.53 -23.62
CA GLU A 51 10.53 17.61 -25.08
C GLU A 51 9.16 17.35 -25.72
N ILE A 52 8.36 16.47 -25.11
CA ILE A 52 6.98 16.19 -25.54
C ILE A 52 6.12 17.44 -25.37
N THR A 53 6.25 18.17 -24.25
CA THR A 53 5.47 19.38 -23.97
C THR A 53 5.84 20.59 -24.84
N LYS A 54 6.95 20.54 -25.58
CA LYS A 54 7.30 21.57 -26.58
C LYS A 54 6.56 21.38 -27.91
N LYS A 55 6.05 20.18 -28.17
CA LYS A 55 5.24 19.88 -29.36
C LYS A 55 3.86 20.53 -29.23
N PRO A 56 3.13 20.74 -30.34
CA PRO A 56 1.74 21.17 -30.26
C PRO A 56 0.92 20.22 -29.37
N LEU A 57 -0.02 20.80 -28.60
CA LEU A 57 -0.75 20.13 -27.52
C LEU A 57 -1.35 18.79 -27.97
N ASP A 58 -2.00 18.73 -29.14
CA ASP A 58 -2.61 17.50 -29.69
C ASP A 58 -1.61 16.33 -29.77
N ASN A 59 -0.40 16.59 -30.29
CA ASN A 59 0.65 15.58 -30.41
C ASN A 59 1.25 15.21 -29.04
N ALA A 60 1.29 16.16 -28.10
CA ALA A 60 1.77 15.92 -26.75
C ALA A 60 0.80 15.02 -25.97
N VAL A 61 -0.51 15.29 -26.07
CA VAL A 61 -1.57 14.47 -25.47
C VAL A 61 -1.52 13.04 -26.03
N GLU A 62 -1.47 12.85 -27.35
CA GLU A 62 -1.44 11.51 -27.95
C GLU A 62 -0.20 10.70 -27.53
N THR A 63 0.93 11.37 -27.32
CA THR A 63 2.15 10.73 -26.83
C THR A 63 2.02 10.31 -25.37
N CYS A 64 1.43 11.16 -24.53
CA CYS A 64 1.22 10.86 -23.10
C CYS A 64 0.14 9.79 -22.87
N GLU A 65 -0.89 9.71 -23.72
CA GLU A 65 -1.95 8.70 -23.61
C GLU A 65 -1.46 7.26 -23.86
N LYS A 66 -0.38 7.11 -24.64
CA LYS A 66 0.24 5.79 -24.90
C LYS A 66 0.94 5.23 -23.66
N GLU A 67 1.21 6.07 -22.66
CA GLU A 67 1.90 5.67 -21.45
C GLU A 67 0.94 5.17 -20.37
N THR A 68 1.14 3.92 -19.96
CA THR A 68 0.33 3.29 -18.90
C THR A 68 0.84 3.57 -17.48
N ASN A 69 1.86 4.43 -17.37
CA ASN A 69 2.52 4.76 -16.11
C ASN A 69 1.81 5.93 -15.40
N ALA A 70 2.10 6.09 -14.11
CA ALA A 70 1.37 7.05 -13.28
C ALA A 70 1.65 8.52 -13.69
N ALA A 71 2.87 8.82 -14.15
CA ALA A 71 3.22 10.14 -14.67
C ALA A 71 2.50 10.45 -16.00
N GLY A 72 2.30 9.46 -16.87
CA GLY A 72 1.56 9.60 -18.13
C GLY A 72 0.10 10.00 -17.89
N PHE A 73 -0.54 9.43 -16.88
CA PHE A 73 -1.89 9.82 -16.46
C PHE A 73 -1.97 11.30 -16.03
N ILE A 74 -1.04 11.75 -15.19
CA ILE A 74 -0.97 13.16 -14.73
C ILE A 74 -0.68 14.09 -15.91
N ALA A 75 0.29 13.73 -16.75
CA ALA A 75 0.68 14.53 -17.91
C ALA A 75 -0.47 14.69 -18.91
N THR A 76 -1.16 13.60 -19.24
CA THR A 76 -2.34 13.62 -20.12
C THR A 76 -3.43 14.51 -19.55
N THR A 77 -3.73 14.40 -18.26
CA THR A 77 -4.80 15.18 -17.63
C THR A 77 -4.48 16.68 -17.64
N GLY A 78 -3.23 17.06 -17.34
CA GLY A 78 -2.81 18.46 -17.38
C GLY A 78 -2.78 19.04 -18.80
N LEU A 79 -2.31 18.29 -19.79
CA LEU A 79 -2.27 18.74 -21.18
C LEU A 79 -3.67 18.90 -21.80
N LYS A 80 -4.60 17.98 -21.50
CA LYS A 80 -6.00 18.12 -21.92
C LYS A 80 -6.69 19.33 -21.31
N ALA A 81 -6.43 19.60 -20.03
CA ALA A 81 -6.95 20.81 -19.39
C ALA A 81 -6.42 22.09 -20.05
N ALA A 82 -5.17 22.07 -20.54
CA ALA A 82 -4.59 23.18 -21.29
C ALA A 82 -5.23 23.35 -22.67
N GLU A 83 -5.49 22.24 -23.38
CA GLU A 83 -6.20 22.21 -24.67
C GLU A 83 -7.63 22.79 -24.53
N GLU A 84 -8.33 22.43 -23.46
CA GLU A 84 -9.68 22.92 -23.15
C GLU A 84 -9.70 24.33 -22.51
N SER A 85 -8.55 25.00 -22.39
CA SER A 85 -8.40 26.33 -21.75
C SER A 85 -9.02 26.41 -20.33
N THR A 86 -8.96 25.29 -19.60
CA THR A 86 -9.45 25.16 -18.22
C THR A 86 -8.32 25.44 -17.22
N ASP A 87 -8.64 25.60 -15.94
CA ASP A 87 -7.65 25.72 -14.88
C ASP A 87 -6.79 24.44 -14.77
N VAL A 88 -5.64 24.46 -15.45
CA VAL A 88 -4.67 23.36 -15.49
C VAL A 88 -4.17 22.99 -14.10
N LYS A 89 -3.99 23.98 -13.23
CA LYS A 89 -3.51 23.73 -11.86
C LYS A 89 -4.56 22.95 -11.06
N LEU A 90 -5.82 23.38 -11.12
CA LEU A 90 -6.91 22.67 -10.47
C LEU A 90 -7.08 21.24 -11.00
N ALA A 91 -6.95 21.05 -12.32
CA ALA A 91 -7.01 19.73 -12.95
C ALA A 91 -5.88 18.81 -12.49
N LEU A 92 -4.64 19.31 -12.44
CA LEU A 92 -3.48 18.57 -11.94
C LEU A 92 -3.61 18.21 -10.47
N ASP A 93 -4.02 19.15 -9.61
CA ASP A 93 -4.21 18.92 -8.17
C ASP A 93 -5.28 17.84 -7.91
N THR A 94 -6.37 17.88 -8.67
CA THR A 94 -7.45 16.89 -8.59
C THR A 94 -6.99 15.50 -9.05
N ALA A 95 -6.25 15.44 -10.18
CA ALA A 95 -5.70 14.21 -10.72
C ALA A 95 -4.68 13.59 -9.76
N TYR A 96 -3.81 14.42 -9.16
CA TYR A 96 -2.84 14.00 -8.15
C TYR A 96 -3.55 13.42 -6.92
N ALA A 97 -4.54 14.13 -6.37
CA ALA A 97 -5.27 13.67 -5.20
C ALA A 97 -5.96 12.31 -5.46
N SER A 98 -6.58 12.14 -6.63
CA SER A 98 -7.20 10.88 -7.04
C SER A 98 -6.18 9.75 -7.18
N ALA A 99 -5.07 9.99 -7.90
CA ALA A 99 -4.01 9.00 -8.09
C ALA A 99 -3.37 8.61 -6.75
N ALA A 100 -3.06 9.59 -5.90
CA ALA A 100 -2.46 9.39 -4.59
C ALA A 100 -3.37 8.60 -3.65
N MET A 101 -4.69 8.81 -3.71
CA MET A 101 -5.67 8.00 -2.99
C MET A 101 -5.65 6.54 -3.43
N GLN A 102 -5.65 6.29 -4.76
CA GLN A 102 -5.60 4.92 -5.30
C GLN A 102 -4.30 4.19 -4.99
N LEU A 103 -3.17 4.92 -5.01
CA LEU A 103 -1.87 4.38 -4.63
C LEU A 103 -1.84 4.03 -3.14
N ARG A 104 -2.32 4.92 -2.26
CA ARG A 104 -2.43 4.68 -0.79
C ARG A 104 -3.43 3.59 -0.41
N ALA A 105 -4.37 3.27 -1.30
CA ALA A 105 -5.34 2.23 -1.02
C ALA A 105 -4.63 0.92 -0.62
N ARG A 106 -5.24 0.21 0.34
CA ARG A 106 -4.78 -1.08 0.88
C ARG A 106 -3.51 -1.05 1.74
N LEU A 107 -2.65 -0.03 1.66
CA LEU A 107 -1.55 0.16 2.63
C LEU A 107 -2.07 0.33 4.06
N ASN A 108 -3.19 1.05 4.23
CA ASN A 108 -3.84 1.23 5.52
C ASN A 108 -4.28 -0.11 6.16
N TYR A 109 -4.74 -1.08 5.37
CA TYR A 109 -5.06 -2.41 5.89
C TYR A 109 -3.81 -3.14 6.39
N LEU A 110 -2.67 -2.97 5.72
CA LEU A 110 -1.42 -3.55 6.17
C LEU A 110 -0.97 -2.91 7.49
N SER A 111 -1.06 -1.59 7.62
CA SER A 111 -0.81 -0.87 8.88
C SER A 111 -1.74 -1.34 10.02
N MET A 112 -3.01 -1.56 9.70
CA MET A 112 -3.96 -2.14 10.64
C MET A 112 -3.54 -3.56 11.06
N ILE A 113 -3.13 -4.44 10.14
CA ILE A 113 -2.73 -5.82 10.48
C ILE A 113 -1.44 -5.84 11.32
N VAL A 114 -0.51 -4.91 11.08
CA VAL A 114 0.71 -4.74 11.90
C VAL A 114 0.36 -4.50 13.37
N THR A 115 -0.65 -3.67 13.63
CA THR A 115 -1.07 -3.35 15.00
C THR A 115 -2.04 -4.38 15.59
N LEU A 116 -2.91 -4.96 14.76
CA LEU A 116 -3.92 -5.93 15.18
C LEU A 116 -3.33 -7.31 15.53
N SER A 117 -2.35 -7.80 14.76
CA SER A 117 -1.83 -9.18 14.94
C SER A 117 -1.20 -9.42 16.33
N PRO A 118 -0.40 -8.52 16.90
CA PRO A 118 0.11 -8.66 18.26
C PRO A 118 -1.00 -8.63 19.33
N LEU A 119 -2.01 -7.78 19.13
CA LEU A 119 -3.17 -7.69 20.03
C LEU A 119 -3.99 -8.98 20.02
N LEU A 120 -4.16 -9.60 18.85
CA LEU A 120 -4.78 -10.92 18.73
C LEU A 120 -3.94 -12.00 19.42
N GLY A 121 -2.62 -11.97 19.28
CA GLY A 121 -1.72 -12.87 20.00
C GLY A 121 -1.86 -12.74 21.52
N LEU A 122 -1.85 -11.50 22.03
CA LEU A 122 -2.08 -11.19 23.44
C LEU A 122 -3.46 -11.68 23.92
N LEU A 123 -4.52 -11.47 23.13
CA LEU A 123 -5.84 -12.01 23.40
C LEU A 123 -5.82 -13.54 23.52
N GLY A 124 -5.07 -14.22 22.64
CA GLY A 124 -4.82 -15.66 22.71
C GLY A 124 -4.18 -16.07 24.02
N THR A 125 -3.18 -15.32 24.51
CA THR A 125 -2.60 -15.61 25.84
C THR A 125 -3.60 -15.47 26.99
N ILE A 126 -4.40 -14.41 26.99
CA ILE A 126 -5.40 -14.18 28.03
C ILE A 126 -6.44 -15.30 28.01
N SER A 127 -6.95 -15.67 26.83
CA SER A 127 -7.91 -16.75 26.67
C SER A 127 -7.36 -18.10 27.13
N GLY A 128 -6.13 -18.45 26.72
CA GLY A 128 -5.50 -19.72 27.11
C GLY A 128 -5.20 -19.81 28.60
N MET A 129 -4.81 -18.69 29.23
CA MET A 129 -4.66 -18.63 30.69
C MET A 129 -5.99 -18.79 31.42
N ILE A 130 -7.06 -18.11 30.99
CA ILE A 130 -8.40 -18.25 31.59
C ILE A 130 -8.87 -19.71 31.54
N GLN A 131 -8.70 -20.37 30.39
CA GLN A 131 -9.08 -21.77 30.22
C GLN A 131 -8.25 -22.70 31.12
N SER A 132 -6.94 -22.45 31.23
CA SER A 132 -6.04 -23.20 32.11
C SER A 132 -6.46 -23.12 33.58
N PHE A 133 -6.84 -21.92 34.06
CA PHE A 133 -7.33 -21.74 35.42
C PHE A 133 -8.73 -22.32 35.66
N SER A 134 -9.60 -22.33 34.65
CA SER A 134 -10.92 -22.97 34.75
C SER A 134 -10.86 -24.49 34.87
N ILE A 135 -9.85 -25.14 34.25
CA ILE A 135 -9.67 -26.60 34.37
C ILE A 135 -9.12 -26.95 35.77
N PHE A 136 -8.25 -26.09 36.31
CA PHE A 136 -7.71 -26.26 37.67
C PHE A 136 -8.80 -26.25 38.75
N SER A 137 -9.84 -25.41 38.61
CA SER A 137 -10.92 -25.35 39.60
C SER A 137 -11.88 -26.55 39.56
N LEU A 138 -11.96 -27.26 38.43
CA LEU A 138 -12.88 -28.39 38.22
C LEU A 138 -12.23 -29.77 38.48
N GLN A 139 -10.92 -29.90 38.24
CA GLN A 139 -10.16 -31.14 38.44
C GLN A 139 -8.92 -30.84 39.29
N ALA A 140 -9.12 -30.80 40.61
CA ALA A 140 -8.03 -30.67 41.55
C ALA A 140 -7.04 -31.85 41.38
N GLY A 141 -5.87 -31.59 40.77
CA GLY A 141 -4.76 -32.56 40.74
C GLY A 141 -4.17 -32.97 39.38
N GLN A 142 -4.52 -32.34 38.25
CA GLN A 142 -3.86 -32.62 36.96
C GLN A 142 -2.93 -31.48 36.47
N PRO A 143 -1.68 -31.38 36.97
CA PRO A 143 -0.74 -30.34 36.57
C PRO A 143 -0.39 -30.34 35.07
N LEU A 144 -0.50 -31.48 34.38
CA LEU A 144 -0.25 -31.56 32.93
C LEU A 144 -1.28 -30.81 32.08
N ALA A 145 -2.53 -30.66 32.53
CA ALA A 145 -3.56 -29.96 31.77
C ALA A 145 -3.31 -28.44 31.75
N ILE A 146 -2.74 -27.90 32.84
CA ILE A 146 -2.42 -26.48 33.00
C ILE A 146 -1.22 -26.10 32.12
N THR A 147 -0.18 -26.94 32.10
CA THR A 147 1.01 -26.67 31.28
C THR A 147 0.69 -26.69 29.78
N GLY A 148 -0.31 -27.47 29.36
CA GLY A 148 -0.83 -27.47 27.99
C GLY A 148 -1.44 -26.13 27.57
N GLY A 149 -2.38 -25.58 28.35
CA GLY A 149 -3.06 -24.32 28.00
C GLY A 149 -2.16 -23.08 28.07
N ILE A 150 -1.15 -23.08 28.93
CA ILE A 150 -0.10 -22.04 28.93
C ILE A 150 0.78 -22.16 27.67
N GLY A 151 1.11 -23.37 27.25
CA GLY A 151 1.86 -23.60 26.01
C GLY A 151 1.11 -23.11 24.78
N GLU A 152 -0.19 -23.40 24.69
CA GLU A 152 -1.12 -22.89 23.67
C GLU A 152 -1.11 -21.36 23.60
N ALA A 153 -1.28 -20.72 24.76
CA ALA A 153 -1.26 -19.27 24.91
C ALA A 153 0.04 -18.66 24.33
N LEU A 154 1.21 -19.20 24.69
CA LEU A 154 2.49 -18.70 24.23
C LEU A 154 2.67 -18.86 22.70
N ILE A 155 2.20 -19.96 22.12
CA ILE A 155 2.25 -20.20 20.68
C ILE A 155 1.40 -19.15 19.93
N ALA A 156 0.21 -18.80 20.44
CA ALA A 156 -0.64 -17.79 19.83
C ALA A 156 0.05 -16.40 19.78
N THR A 157 0.71 -15.99 20.87
CA THR A 157 1.46 -14.72 20.91
C THR A 157 2.65 -14.74 19.97
N ALA A 158 3.46 -15.80 19.99
CA ALA A 158 4.61 -15.91 19.10
C ALA A 158 4.18 -15.82 17.63
N THR A 159 3.09 -16.49 17.27
CA THR A 159 2.54 -16.45 15.91
C THR A 159 2.02 -15.05 15.55
N GLY A 160 1.30 -14.39 16.46
CA GLY A 160 0.80 -13.03 16.26
C GLY A 160 1.93 -12.02 15.99
N LEU A 161 3.04 -12.14 16.73
CA LEU A 161 4.24 -11.34 16.49
C LEU A 161 4.89 -11.65 15.14
N CYS A 162 5.01 -12.93 14.76
CA CYS A 162 5.56 -13.29 13.45
C CYS A 162 4.75 -12.69 12.30
N VAL A 163 3.41 -12.75 12.36
CA VAL A 163 2.54 -12.15 11.35
C VAL A 163 2.70 -10.62 11.32
N ALA A 164 2.78 -9.97 12.48
CA ALA A 164 2.97 -8.53 12.59
C ALA A 164 4.30 -8.06 11.97
N ILE A 165 5.40 -8.77 12.27
CA ILE A 165 6.72 -8.48 11.74
C ILE A 165 6.71 -8.60 10.21
N PHE A 166 6.13 -9.68 9.69
CA PHE A 166 6.02 -9.86 8.24
C PHE A 166 5.20 -8.75 7.59
N ALA A 167 4.03 -8.42 8.15
CA ALA A 167 3.19 -7.32 7.67
C ALA A 167 3.93 -5.98 7.68
N LEU A 168 4.76 -5.73 8.70
CA LEU A 168 5.51 -4.49 8.85
C LEU A 168 6.59 -4.34 7.77
N LEU A 169 7.32 -5.42 7.46
CA LEU A 169 8.30 -5.42 6.38
C LEU A 169 7.66 -5.09 5.03
N VAL A 170 6.54 -5.77 4.73
CA VAL A 170 5.77 -5.54 3.50
C VAL A 170 5.22 -4.12 3.45
N HIS A 171 4.69 -3.61 4.56
CA HIS A 171 4.15 -2.23 4.65
C HIS A 171 5.24 -1.21 4.38
N THR A 172 6.39 -1.37 5.01
CA THR A 172 7.52 -0.43 4.90
C THR A 172 8.05 -0.39 3.47
N TYR A 173 8.19 -1.55 2.83
CA TYR A 173 8.61 -1.63 1.43
C TYR A 173 7.65 -0.88 0.50
N PHE A 174 6.34 -1.12 0.62
CA PHE A 174 5.35 -0.47 -0.23
C PHE A 174 5.16 1.01 0.11
N ALA A 175 5.32 1.43 1.37
CA ALA A 175 5.29 2.85 1.74
C ALA A 175 6.41 3.62 1.05
N GLN A 176 7.63 3.10 1.06
CA GLN A 176 8.76 3.71 0.33
C GLN A 176 8.51 3.78 -1.18
N GLN A 177 7.88 2.74 -1.75
CA GLN A 177 7.59 2.72 -3.18
C GLN A 177 6.48 3.68 -3.56
N LEU A 178 5.46 3.83 -2.71
CA LEU A 178 4.43 4.85 -2.83
C LEU A 178 5.06 6.24 -2.88
N ASP A 179 5.94 6.57 -1.92
CA ASP A 179 6.56 7.90 -1.85
C ASP A 179 7.38 8.22 -3.10
N LYS A 180 8.06 7.24 -3.68
CA LYS A 180 8.74 7.40 -4.99
C LYS A 180 7.76 7.75 -6.10
N ILE A 181 6.66 6.99 -6.22
CA ILE A 181 5.64 7.24 -7.25
C ILE A 181 5.03 8.64 -7.06
N LEU A 182 4.71 9.04 -5.83
CA LEU A 182 4.15 10.37 -5.55
C LEU A 182 5.12 11.48 -5.98
N ASN A 183 6.41 11.34 -5.67
CA ASN A 183 7.43 12.28 -6.14
C ASN A 183 7.51 12.34 -7.68
N ASP A 184 7.35 11.21 -8.37
CA ASP A 184 7.34 11.16 -9.83
C ASP A 184 6.09 11.87 -10.41
N LEU A 185 4.93 11.75 -9.75
CA LEU A 185 3.71 12.49 -10.11
C LEU A 185 3.89 13.99 -9.94
N ASP A 186 4.48 14.44 -8.81
CA ASP A 186 4.75 15.85 -8.54
C ASP A 186 5.70 16.44 -9.58
N ARG A 187 6.72 15.68 -9.99
CA ARG A 187 7.62 16.06 -11.09
C ARG A 187 6.88 16.20 -12.42
N ALA A 188 6.05 15.22 -12.78
CA ALA A 188 5.26 15.28 -14.01
C ALA A 188 4.33 16.50 -14.04
N ALA A 189 3.60 16.74 -12.95
CA ALA A 189 2.72 17.89 -12.80
C ALA A 189 3.49 19.21 -12.93
N SER A 190 4.65 19.32 -12.28
CA SER A 190 5.49 20.52 -12.34
C SER A 190 6.01 20.80 -13.75
N ILE A 191 6.43 19.77 -14.49
CA ILE A 191 6.89 19.90 -15.89
C ILE A 191 5.74 20.42 -16.76
N VAL A 192 4.57 19.80 -16.67
CA VAL A 192 3.39 20.19 -17.47
C VAL A 192 2.97 21.61 -17.16
N LEU A 193 2.83 21.96 -15.88
CA LEU A 193 2.45 23.30 -15.45
C LEU A 193 3.44 24.35 -15.98
N SER A 194 4.75 24.09 -15.86
CA SER A 194 5.79 25.00 -16.35
C SER A 194 5.77 25.18 -17.87
N SER A 195 5.38 24.15 -18.62
CA SER A 195 5.29 24.22 -20.08
C SER A 195 4.09 25.03 -20.56
N VAL A 196 2.95 24.91 -19.86
CA VAL A 196 1.74 25.68 -20.18
C VAL A 196 1.94 27.16 -19.87
N TYR A 197 2.54 27.51 -18.72
CA TYR A 197 2.83 28.92 -18.37
C TYR A 197 3.79 29.58 -19.36
N LYS A 198 4.86 28.89 -19.77
CA LYS A 198 5.79 29.41 -20.78
C LYS A 198 5.13 29.60 -22.15
N GLY A 199 4.18 28.73 -22.51
CA GLY A 199 3.38 28.86 -23.73
C GLY A 199 2.53 30.14 -23.72
N ASN A 200 1.93 30.47 -22.56
CA ASN A 200 1.11 31.68 -22.41
C ASN A 200 1.94 32.98 -22.40
N GLU A 201 3.14 32.99 -21.80
CA GLU A 201 4.02 34.17 -21.83
C GLU A 201 4.55 34.45 -23.26
N GLY A 202 4.90 33.41 -24.02
CA GLY A 202 5.35 33.56 -25.41
C GLY A 202 4.28 34.04 -26.39
N GLN A 203 2.99 33.86 -26.07
CA GLN A 203 1.87 34.42 -26.85
C GLN A 203 1.58 35.89 -26.50
N ALA A 204 1.85 36.32 -25.25
CA ALA A 204 1.63 37.69 -24.80
C ALA A 204 2.66 38.67 -25.39
N ASP A 205 3.90 38.25 -25.64
CA ASP A 205 4.95 39.09 -26.26
C ASP A 205 4.85 39.17 -27.80
N ALA A 206 3.97 38.38 -28.42
CA ALA A 206 3.79 38.31 -29.89
C ALA A 206 2.56 39.08 -30.40
N THR A 207 1.83 39.77 -29.51
CA THR A 207 0.64 40.57 -29.83
C THR A 207 0.89 42.04 -29.51
#